data_AF-A0A1U0HEA4-F1
#
_entry.id   AF-A0A1U0HEA4-F1
#
_cell.length_a   1.000
_cell.length_b   1.000
_cell.length_c   1.000
_cell.angle_alpha   90.00
_cell.angle_beta   90.00
_cell.angle_gamma   90.00
#
_symmetry.space_group_name_H-M   'P 1'
#
loop_
_entity.id
_entity.type
_entity.pdbx_description
1 polymer ?
#
loop_
_entity_poly.entity_id
_entity_poly.type
_entity_poly.pdbx_seq_one_letter_code
_entity_poly.pdbx_strand_id
1 'polypeptide(L)'
;MTVGQLAGIELQGSGAAFWTGQAGAATAAFDVDGWTVAVAEGSKWLVVYAPVESDIDQIFGVALARANSCLDYLSATGRGDAVIREACDSHLTWASTGSDVKMRVTSIIPGTLGMKMTVHVLDADGNAIPSLPPPPPQLHDALRFLRMARTGEVLYDAYRNLFLALEALLHHLRPQRRREREGDWFKAALRHVQPIASATLLAPDETDPIQWAYTNIYQRMRSNLMHAKRDYHLPGDEAARAKMERSFESLWRYTRELMGSALGASFDGESFAAATWKSAVRTVCEASELVATNNTNELPPRGGVFASPESDVVQLDSGSVFYPEDEDYLGVVDGSCTGQRVHALGPITRAGARNADGDAITSLVFEPALLVGDSVNEFQIRVGWRFTNPVGIRSHFPM
;
A
#
# COMPACT_ATOMS: atom_id res chain seq x y z
N MET A 1 -30.06 -7.01 -15.69
CA MET A 1 -28.72 -7.34 -16.23
C MET A 1 -27.79 -7.41 -15.03
N THR A 2 -27.10 -8.53 -14.84
CA THR A 2 -26.21 -8.76 -13.69
C THR A 2 -24.79 -8.39 -14.08
N VAL A 3 -24.07 -7.66 -13.22
CA VAL A 3 -22.65 -7.36 -13.45
C VAL A 3 -21.80 -8.61 -13.26
N GLY A 4 -22.20 -9.46 -12.32
CA GLY A 4 -21.52 -10.71 -12.04
C GLY A 4 -21.90 -11.24 -10.66
N GLN A 5 -21.14 -12.23 -10.20
CA GLN A 5 -21.27 -12.78 -8.86
C GLN A 5 -19.88 -13.08 -8.31
N LEU A 6 -19.63 -12.77 -7.04
CA LEU A 6 -18.41 -13.16 -6.34
C LEU A 6 -18.79 -13.87 -5.03
N ALA A 7 -18.35 -15.12 -4.88
CA ALA A 7 -18.64 -15.92 -3.68
C ALA A 7 -20.13 -15.97 -3.28
N GLY A 8 -21.02 -16.09 -4.26
CA GLY A 8 -22.47 -16.12 -4.04
C GLY A 8 -23.10 -14.73 -3.87
N ILE A 9 -22.32 -13.65 -3.87
CA ILE A 9 -22.80 -12.27 -3.76
C ILE A 9 -22.99 -11.68 -5.16
N GLU A 10 -24.21 -11.25 -5.46
CA GLU A 10 -24.52 -10.53 -6.71
C GLU A 10 -23.78 -9.19 -6.77
N LEU A 11 -23.13 -8.91 -7.89
CA LEU A 11 -22.50 -7.63 -8.19
C LEU A 11 -23.49 -6.74 -8.96
N GLN A 12 -23.72 -5.53 -8.47
CA GLN A 12 -24.67 -4.58 -9.07
C GLN A 12 -24.10 -3.16 -9.12
N GLY A 13 -24.67 -2.30 -9.97
CA GLY A 13 -24.29 -0.90 -10.08
C GLY A 13 -22.79 -0.69 -10.35
N SER A 14 -22.16 0.15 -9.54
CA SER A 14 -20.69 0.33 -9.50
C SER A 14 -20.20 0.02 -8.09
N GLY A 15 -19.02 -0.60 -7.98
CA GLY A 15 -18.51 -1.06 -6.71
C GLY A 15 -17.11 -1.67 -6.75
N ALA A 16 -16.73 -2.28 -5.63
CA ALA A 16 -15.48 -3.01 -5.49
C ALA A 16 -15.64 -4.21 -4.55
N ALA A 17 -14.74 -5.17 -4.68
CA ALA A 17 -14.56 -6.25 -3.73
C ALA A 17 -13.13 -6.21 -3.18
N PHE A 18 -13.04 -6.31 -1.85
CA PHE A 18 -11.82 -6.21 -1.09
C PHE A 18 -11.58 -7.49 -0.30
N TRP A 19 -10.33 -7.92 -0.23
CA TRP A 19 -9.93 -9.04 0.61
C TRP A 19 -9.86 -8.61 2.07
N THR A 20 -10.40 -9.42 2.98
CA THR A 20 -10.29 -9.16 4.43
C THR A 20 -9.35 -10.13 5.14
N GLY A 21 -9.00 -11.23 4.47
CA GLY A 21 -8.20 -12.34 5.02
C GLY A 21 -8.92 -13.18 6.08
N GLN A 22 -10.13 -12.80 6.49
CA GLN A 22 -10.94 -13.54 7.47
C GLN A 22 -12.24 -14.00 6.82
N ALA A 23 -12.54 -15.29 6.95
CA ALA A 23 -13.78 -15.83 6.42
C ALA A 23 -14.98 -15.25 7.17
N GLY A 24 -15.99 -14.79 6.43
CA GLY A 24 -17.24 -14.30 6.97
C GLY A 24 -17.95 -15.38 7.79
N ALA A 25 -18.44 -15.00 8.97
CA ALA A 25 -19.16 -15.93 9.85
C ALA A 25 -20.61 -16.19 9.41
N ALA A 26 -21.16 -15.36 8.54
CA ALA A 26 -22.51 -15.47 8.02
C ALA A 26 -22.63 -14.75 6.66
N THR A 27 -23.62 -15.14 5.86
CA THR A 27 -24.03 -14.40 4.68
C THR A 27 -24.96 -13.27 5.08
N ALA A 28 -24.59 -12.04 4.74
CA ALA A 28 -25.38 -10.86 5.06
C ALA A 28 -25.16 -9.77 4.01
N ALA A 29 -26.23 -9.01 3.73
CA ALA A 29 -26.17 -7.76 2.99
C ALA A 29 -26.91 -6.68 3.78
N PHE A 30 -26.38 -5.47 3.80
CA PHE A 30 -26.97 -4.33 4.51
C PHE A 30 -26.70 -3.04 3.74
N ASP A 31 -27.64 -2.09 3.88
CA ASP A 31 -27.51 -0.75 3.31
C ASP A 31 -26.91 0.19 4.36
N VAL A 32 -25.90 0.96 3.94
CA VAL A 32 -25.31 2.05 4.71
C VAL A 32 -25.21 3.26 3.78
N ASP A 33 -26.05 4.26 4.02
CA ASP A 33 -26.09 5.51 3.25
C ASP A 33 -26.22 5.30 1.72
N GLY A 34 -27.06 4.35 1.30
CA GLY A 34 -27.30 4.04 -0.11
C GLY A 34 -26.21 3.18 -0.77
N TRP A 35 -25.24 2.69 0.01
CA TRP A 35 -24.28 1.67 -0.39
C TRP A 35 -24.67 0.33 0.21
N THR A 36 -24.78 -0.69 -0.64
CA THR A 36 -24.92 -2.06 -0.19
C THR A 36 -23.55 -2.63 0.13
N VAL A 37 -23.46 -3.26 1.30
CA VAL A 37 -22.29 -4.03 1.72
C VAL A 37 -22.72 -5.45 1.96
N ALA A 38 -21.96 -6.37 1.38
CA ALA A 38 -22.27 -7.78 1.40
C ALA A 38 -21.03 -8.60 1.77
N VAL A 39 -21.28 -9.61 2.60
CA VAL A 39 -20.34 -10.66 2.97
C VAL A 39 -21.04 -12.00 2.81
N ALA A 40 -20.28 -13.04 2.52
CA ALA A 40 -20.78 -14.41 2.42
C ALA A 40 -20.10 -15.28 3.47
N GLU A 41 -20.85 -16.23 4.03
CA GLU A 41 -20.31 -17.23 4.95
C GLU A 41 -19.17 -17.99 4.27
N GLY A 42 -18.04 -18.13 4.97
CA GLY A 42 -16.85 -18.81 4.45
C GLY A 42 -16.01 -17.98 3.46
N SER A 43 -16.54 -16.87 2.92
CA SER A 43 -15.82 -16.00 1.99
C SER A 43 -14.95 -14.99 2.73
N LYS A 44 -13.76 -14.69 2.19
CA LYS A 44 -12.85 -13.65 2.70
C LYS A 44 -12.99 -12.34 1.92
N TRP A 45 -14.07 -12.20 1.14
CA TRP A 45 -14.38 -11.01 0.35
C TRP A 45 -15.42 -10.15 1.06
N LEU A 46 -15.12 -8.86 1.12
CA LEU A 46 -16.08 -7.80 1.40
C LEU A 46 -16.46 -7.16 0.07
N VAL A 47 -17.74 -7.19 -0.28
CA VAL A 47 -18.27 -6.60 -1.51
C VAL A 47 -19.05 -5.34 -1.17
N VAL A 48 -18.74 -4.23 -1.83
CA VAL A 48 -19.45 -2.95 -1.65
C VAL A 48 -19.85 -2.35 -2.97
N TYR A 49 -21.10 -1.88 -3.08
CA TYR A 49 -21.60 -1.29 -4.31
C TYR A 49 -22.79 -0.37 -4.09
N ALA A 50 -23.06 0.47 -5.08
CA ALA A 50 -24.22 1.36 -5.11
C ALA A 50 -24.71 1.56 -6.55
N PRO A 51 -25.98 1.97 -6.75
CA PRO A 51 -26.51 2.36 -8.06
C PRO A 51 -26.00 3.76 -8.47
N VAL A 52 -24.68 3.92 -8.55
CA VAL A 52 -23.99 5.15 -8.93
C VAL A 52 -23.30 4.98 -10.28
N GLU A 53 -23.35 6.01 -11.10
CA GLU A 53 -22.50 6.08 -12.29
C GLU A 53 -21.08 6.50 -11.87
N SER A 54 -20.08 5.80 -12.40
CA SER A 54 -18.68 6.07 -12.12
C SER A 54 -17.81 5.54 -13.25
N ASP A 55 -16.57 6.03 -13.29
CA ASP A 55 -15.53 5.48 -14.14
C ASP A 55 -14.70 4.44 -13.37
N ILE A 56 -14.14 3.47 -14.09
CA ILE A 56 -13.37 2.37 -13.51
C ILE A 56 -12.11 2.84 -12.76
N ASP A 57 -11.51 3.97 -13.16
CA ASP A 57 -10.36 4.57 -12.49
C ASP A 57 -10.76 5.38 -11.24
N GLN A 58 -12.04 5.74 -11.08
CA GLN A 58 -12.53 6.55 -9.96
C GLN A 58 -13.22 5.74 -8.86
N ILE A 59 -13.90 4.65 -9.23
CA ILE A 59 -14.77 3.90 -8.30
C ILE A 59 -14.01 3.32 -7.10
N PHE A 60 -12.73 2.98 -7.27
CA PHE A 60 -11.91 2.37 -6.21
C PHE A 60 -11.89 3.19 -4.92
N GLY A 61 -11.53 4.47 -5.00
CA GLY A 61 -11.39 5.32 -3.81
C GLY A 61 -12.72 5.55 -3.10
N VAL A 62 -13.82 5.69 -3.86
CA VAL A 62 -15.16 5.86 -3.32
C VAL A 62 -15.63 4.58 -2.62
N ALA A 63 -15.46 3.43 -3.28
CA ALA A 63 -15.84 2.13 -2.74
C ALA A 63 -15.02 1.78 -1.49
N LEU A 64 -13.71 2.05 -1.47
CA LEU A 64 -12.84 1.80 -0.32
C LEU A 64 -13.24 2.65 0.90
N ALA A 65 -13.51 3.94 0.70
CA ALA A 65 -13.98 4.81 1.77
C ALA A 65 -15.31 4.31 2.37
N ARG A 66 -16.22 3.86 1.51
CA ARG A 66 -17.51 3.30 1.94
C ARG A 66 -17.35 1.96 2.65
N ALA A 67 -16.48 1.08 2.15
CA ALA A 67 -16.19 -0.19 2.80
C ALA A 67 -15.70 -0.01 4.24
N ASN A 68 -14.79 0.95 4.48
CA ASN A 68 -14.35 1.27 5.84
C ASN A 68 -15.51 1.75 6.74
N SER A 69 -16.33 2.69 6.29
CA SER A 69 -17.51 3.16 7.07
C SER A 69 -18.48 2.02 7.39
N CYS A 70 -18.59 1.02 6.50
CA CYS A 70 -19.46 -0.12 6.71
C CYS A 70 -18.86 -1.16 7.67
N LEU A 71 -17.54 -1.34 7.65
CA LEU A 71 -16.83 -2.13 8.65
C LEU A 71 -16.95 -1.51 10.05
N ASP A 72 -16.94 -0.18 10.15
CA ASP A 72 -17.22 0.52 11.42
C ASP A 72 -18.62 0.16 11.94
N TYR A 73 -19.63 0.16 11.07
CA TYR A 73 -20.99 -0.22 11.43
C TYR A 73 -21.08 -1.69 11.85
N LEU A 74 -20.43 -2.61 11.13
CA LEU A 74 -20.40 -4.03 11.48
C LEU A 74 -19.76 -4.27 12.86
N SER A 75 -18.64 -3.61 13.11
CA SER A 75 -17.92 -3.70 14.39
C SER A 75 -18.78 -3.13 15.53
N ALA A 76 -19.36 -1.93 15.33
CA ALA A 76 -20.18 -1.26 16.34
C ALA A 76 -21.48 -2.01 16.67
N THR A 77 -22.03 -2.77 15.71
CA THR A 77 -23.25 -3.56 15.92
C THR A 77 -22.98 -5.01 16.35
N GLY A 78 -21.71 -5.38 16.56
CA GLY A 78 -21.31 -6.73 16.97
C GLY A 78 -21.58 -7.80 15.92
N ARG A 79 -21.65 -7.40 14.64
CA ARG A 79 -21.92 -8.30 13.50
C ARG A 79 -20.65 -8.91 12.92
N GLY A 80 -19.48 -8.39 13.29
CA GLY A 80 -18.17 -8.92 12.95
C GLY A 80 -17.12 -7.83 12.96
N ASP A 81 -15.88 -8.24 13.25
CA ASP A 81 -14.70 -7.39 13.12
C ASP A 81 -13.91 -7.89 11.92
N ALA A 82 -13.60 -7.00 10.99
CA ALA A 82 -12.76 -7.31 9.83
C ALA A 82 -11.95 -6.07 9.45
N VAL A 83 -10.83 -6.31 8.78
CA VAL A 83 -9.98 -5.27 8.21
C VAL A 83 -9.79 -5.57 6.74
N ILE A 84 -9.87 -4.54 5.90
CA ILE A 84 -9.49 -4.67 4.49
C ILE A 84 -7.97 -4.87 4.45
N ARG A 85 -7.52 -5.76 3.58
CA ARG A 85 -6.11 -6.07 3.37
C ARG A 85 -5.75 -5.82 1.93
N GLU A 86 -4.61 -5.18 1.72
CA GLU A 86 -4.00 -5.04 0.39
C GLU A 86 -4.91 -4.38 -0.64
N ALA A 87 -5.81 -3.47 -0.24
CA ALA A 87 -6.77 -2.81 -1.12
C ALA A 87 -6.11 -2.18 -2.35
N CYS A 88 -4.96 -1.51 -2.17
CA CYS A 88 -4.24 -0.87 -3.28
C CYS A 88 -3.54 -1.87 -4.21
N ASP A 89 -3.36 -3.11 -3.76
CA ASP A 89 -2.55 -4.12 -4.44
C ASP A 89 -3.41 -5.22 -5.07
N SER A 90 -4.48 -5.62 -4.39
CA SER A 90 -5.28 -6.80 -4.71
C SER A 90 -6.76 -6.48 -4.53
N HIS A 91 -7.47 -6.19 -5.62
CA HIS A 91 -8.91 -5.91 -5.58
C HIS A 91 -9.60 -6.20 -6.91
N LEU A 92 -10.93 -6.25 -6.86
CA LEU A 92 -11.81 -6.24 -8.02
C LEU A 92 -12.62 -4.94 -7.99
N THR A 93 -12.69 -4.21 -9.10
CA THR A 93 -13.59 -3.06 -9.27
C THR A 93 -14.50 -3.26 -10.45
N TRP A 94 -15.69 -2.67 -10.40
CA TRP A 94 -16.56 -2.55 -11.56
C TRP A 94 -17.26 -1.20 -11.53
N ALA A 95 -17.47 -0.63 -12.71
CA ALA A 95 -18.06 0.68 -12.85
C ALA A 95 -19.00 0.69 -14.05
N SER A 96 -20.12 1.39 -13.89
CA SER A 96 -21.11 1.62 -14.93
C SER A 96 -21.10 3.09 -15.36
N THR A 97 -20.91 3.36 -16.65
CA THR A 97 -21.05 4.68 -17.27
C THR A 97 -22.15 4.60 -18.34
N GLY A 98 -23.37 5.03 -18.01
CA GLY A 98 -24.55 4.79 -18.84
C GLY A 98 -24.83 3.29 -19.00
N SER A 99 -24.80 2.79 -20.24
CA SER A 99 -24.98 1.35 -20.53
C SER A 99 -23.67 0.55 -20.56
N ASP A 100 -22.52 1.22 -20.47
CA ASP A 100 -21.20 0.58 -20.54
C ASP A 100 -20.76 0.17 -19.13
N VAL A 101 -20.46 -1.12 -18.94
CA VAL A 101 -19.96 -1.68 -17.68
C VAL A 101 -18.56 -2.23 -17.90
N LYS A 102 -17.63 -1.74 -17.10
CA LYS A 102 -16.25 -2.22 -17.07
C LYS A 102 -15.98 -2.94 -15.77
N MET A 103 -15.23 -4.02 -15.82
CA MET A 103 -14.74 -4.75 -14.66
C MET A 103 -13.23 -4.87 -14.73
N ARG A 104 -12.53 -4.58 -13.62
CA ARG A 104 -11.07 -4.65 -13.55
C ARG A 104 -10.62 -5.47 -12.37
N VAL A 105 -9.73 -6.42 -12.64
CA VAL A 105 -8.93 -7.10 -11.62
C VAL A 105 -7.60 -6.37 -11.47
N THR A 106 -7.24 -5.97 -10.26
CA THR A 106 -5.95 -5.34 -9.96
C THR A 106 -5.09 -6.29 -9.14
N SER A 107 -3.84 -6.48 -9.57
CA SER A 107 -2.83 -7.27 -8.85
C SER A 107 -1.44 -6.61 -8.97
N ILE A 108 -1.03 -5.92 -7.91
CA ILE A 108 0.26 -5.22 -7.81
C ILE A 108 1.18 -6.02 -6.91
N ILE A 109 2.38 -6.29 -7.39
CA ILE A 109 3.41 -6.99 -6.64
C ILE A 109 4.21 -5.95 -5.85
N PRO A 110 4.25 -6.00 -4.51
CA PRO A 110 5.28 -5.30 -3.77
C PRO A 110 6.59 -6.09 -3.89
N GLY A 111 7.68 -5.43 -4.30
CA GLY A 111 8.97 -6.12 -4.36
C GLY A 111 10.17 -5.21 -4.13
N THR A 112 11.31 -5.85 -3.89
CA THR A 112 12.56 -5.20 -3.55
C THR A 112 13.60 -5.50 -4.63
N LEU A 113 14.49 -4.56 -4.92
CA LEU A 113 15.71 -4.77 -5.69
C LEU A 113 16.89 -4.55 -4.74
N GLY A 114 17.75 -5.55 -4.58
CA GLY A 114 19.00 -5.40 -3.82
C GLY A 114 20.14 -4.98 -4.74
N MET A 115 20.84 -3.88 -4.41
CA MET A 115 22.00 -3.41 -5.15
C MET A 115 23.19 -3.15 -4.22
N LYS A 116 24.09 -4.12 -4.10
CA LYS A 116 25.29 -3.96 -3.28
C LYS A 116 26.32 -3.07 -3.98
N MET A 117 26.50 -1.83 -3.50
CA MET A 117 27.60 -0.94 -3.92
C MET A 117 28.76 -1.01 -2.92
N THR A 118 29.99 -1.13 -3.40
CA THR A 118 31.21 -1.07 -2.56
C THR A 118 32.05 0.12 -3.00
N VAL A 119 32.30 1.07 -2.10
CA VAL A 119 33.16 2.22 -2.36
C VAL A 119 34.56 1.93 -1.82
N HIS A 120 35.57 2.09 -2.67
CA HIS A 120 36.97 2.02 -2.28
C HIS A 120 37.56 3.43 -2.29
N VAL A 121 38.14 3.85 -1.15
CA VAL A 121 38.95 5.07 -1.08
C VAL A 121 40.38 4.67 -1.41
N LEU A 122 41.01 5.34 -2.37
CA LEU A 122 42.40 5.09 -2.74
C LEU A 122 43.31 6.18 -2.15
N ASP A 123 44.52 5.81 -1.74
CA ASP A 123 45.58 6.76 -1.41
C ASP A 123 46.21 7.36 -2.69
N ALA A 124 47.19 8.26 -2.50
CA ALA A 124 47.88 8.91 -3.62
C ALA A 124 48.66 7.93 -4.51
N ASP A 125 48.99 6.74 -4.00
CA ASP A 125 49.70 5.68 -4.71
C ASP A 125 48.73 4.65 -5.33
N GLY A 126 47.42 4.87 -5.22
CA GLY A 126 46.38 4.00 -5.78
C GLY A 126 46.02 2.78 -4.93
N ASN A 127 46.52 2.68 -3.69
CA ASN A 127 46.18 1.59 -2.79
C ASN A 127 44.88 1.87 -2.04
N ALA A 128 44.05 0.85 -1.84
CA ALA A 128 42.84 0.98 -1.05
C ALA A 128 43.17 1.30 0.42
N ILE A 129 42.64 2.41 0.91
CA ILE A 129 42.67 2.78 2.33
C ILE A 129 41.64 1.90 3.06
N PRO A 130 42.03 1.10 4.06
CA PRO A 130 41.08 0.30 4.83
C PRO A 130 40.09 1.22 5.55
N SER A 131 38.80 1.08 5.26
CA SER A 131 37.76 1.73 6.06
C SER A 131 37.68 1.05 7.42
N LEU A 132 37.76 1.83 8.50
CA LEU A 132 37.43 1.32 9.82
C LEU A 132 35.95 0.92 9.81
N PRO A 133 35.58 -0.26 10.33
CA PRO A 133 34.19 -0.64 10.43
C PRO A 133 33.46 0.40 11.31
N PRO A 134 32.23 0.81 10.92
CA PRO A 134 31.46 1.73 11.73
C PRO A 134 31.27 1.14 13.14
N PRO A 135 31.23 1.98 14.19
CA PRO A 135 30.98 1.50 15.54
C PRO A 135 29.63 0.76 15.58
N PRO A 136 29.52 -0.31 16.40
CA PRO A 136 28.28 -1.06 16.49
C PRO A 136 27.15 -0.14 17.01
N PRO A 137 25.92 -0.30 16.51
CA PRO A 137 24.79 0.49 16.97
C PRO A 137 24.56 0.35 18.48
N GLN A 138 24.34 1.47 19.17
CA GLN A 138 23.95 1.47 20.57
C GLN A 138 22.47 1.08 20.70
N LEU A 139 22.20 0.06 21.53
CA LEU A 139 20.84 -0.35 21.83
C LEU A 139 20.10 0.77 22.61
N HIS A 140 18.93 1.15 22.12
CA HIS A 140 18.07 2.17 22.72
C HIS A 140 16.59 1.85 22.45
N ASP A 141 15.67 2.24 23.34
CA ASP A 141 14.23 1.95 23.20
C ASP A 141 13.61 2.54 21.93
N ALA A 142 14.17 3.66 21.43
CA ALA A 142 13.77 4.26 20.16
C ALA A 142 13.85 3.26 18.98
N LEU A 143 14.78 2.30 19.02
CA LEU A 143 14.90 1.25 17.98
C LEU A 143 13.69 0.32 17.95
N ARG A 144 13.03 0.08 19.09
CA ARG A 144 11.80 -0.73 19.14
C ARG A 144 10.66 -0.02 18.44
N PHE A 145 10.48 1.28 18.71
CA PHE A 145 9.47 2.10 18.03
C PHE A 145 9.74 2.18 16.52
N LEU A 146 11.00 2.35 16.12
CA LEU A 146 11.39 2.32 14.72
C LEU A 146 11.02 0.99 14.05
N ARG A 147 11.32 -0.14 14.70
CA ARG A 147 10.94 -1.47 14.20
C ARG A 147 9.43 -1.55 13.99
N MET A 148 8.63 -1.13 14.97
CA MET A 148 7.17 -1.16 14.87
C MET A 148 6.64 -0.23 13.77
N ALA A 149 7.28 0.90 13.53
CA ALA A 149 6.94 1.77 12.40
C ALA A 149 7.24 1.09 11.05
N ARG A 150 8.36 0.38 10.94
CA ARG A 150 8.78 -0.29 9.69
C ARG A 150 7.99 -1.56 9.38
N THR A 151 7.49 -2.25 10.40
CA THR A 151 6.69 -3.48 10.24
C THR A 151 5.18 -3.23 10.31
N GLY A 152 4.75 -1.97 10.47
CA GLY A 152 3.33 -1.61 10.55
C GLY A 152 2.64 -1.74 9.19
N GLU A 153 1.46 -2.36 9.18
CA GLU A 153 0.60 -2.49 7.99
C GLU A 153 -0.27 -1.25 7.79
N VAL A 154 -0.62 -0.55 8.87
CA VAL A 154 -1.45 0.66 8.85
C VAL A 154 -0.58 1.91 8.95
N LEU A 155 -0.70 2.81 7.97
CA LEU A 155 0.06 4.06 7.87
C LEU A 155 0.01 4.90 9.15
N TYR A 156 -1.19 5.06 9.73
CA TYR A 156 -1.43 5.92 10.88
C TYR A 156 -0.71 5.39 12.15
N ASP A 157 -0.70 4.07 12.34
CA ASP A 157 0.03 3.42 13.44
C ASP A 157 1.54 3.42 13.21
N ALA A 158 1.97 3.22 11.96
CA ALA A 158 3.37 3.33 11.59
C ALA A 158 3.91 4.74 11.86
N TYR A 159 3.15 5.76 11.48
CA TYR A 159 3.48 7.17 11.76
C TYR A 159 3.59 7.44 13.25
N ARG A 160 2.59 6.99 14.03
CA ARG A 160 2.61 7.13 15.49
C ARG A 160 3.87 6.51 16.08
N ASN A 161 4.23 5.29 15.67
CA ASN A 161 5.44 4.63 16.17
C ASN A 161 6.71 5.37 15.75
N LEU A 162 6.77 5.91 14.53
CA LEU A 162 7.93 6.69 14.09
C LEU A 162 8.08 7.99 14.88
N PHE A 163 6.97 8.67 15.19
CA PHE A 163 7.01 9.85 16.06
C PHE A 163 7.50 9.49 17.46
N LEU A 164 7.08 8.36 18.03
CA LEU A 164 7.57 7.90 19.33
C LEU A 164 9.08 7.56 19.30
N ALA A 165 9.58 7.04 18.18
CA ALA A 165 11.02 6.83 18.00
C ALA A 165 11.78 8.18 18.05
N LEU A 166 11.28 9.20 17.36
CA LEU A 166 11.83 10.56 17.41
C LEU A 166 11.77 11.13 18.84
N GLU A 167 10.60 11.07 19.48
CA GLU A 167 10.38 11.63 20.82
C GLU A 167 11.32 10.98 21.86
N ALA A 168 11.45 9.65 21.83
CA ALA A 168 12.35 8.92 22.71
C ALA A 168 13.82 9.33 22.49
N LEU A 169 14.23 9.54 21.24
CA LEU A 169 15.60 9.95 20.91
C LEU A 169 15.88 11.41 21.31
N LEU A 170 14.94 12.32 21.06
CA LEU A 170 15.03 13.70 21.51
C LEU A 170 15.09 13.79 23.04
N HIS A 171 14.33 12.96 23.76
CA HIS A 171 14.38 12.92 25.22
C HIS A 171 15.70 12.37 25.74
N HIS A 172 16.28 11.37 25.07
CA HIS A 172 17.60 10.85 25.42
C HIS A 172 18.68 11.93 25.30
N LEU A 173 18.67 12.69 24.20
CA LEU A 173 19.66 13.73 23.92
C LEU A 173 19.43 15.02 24.71
N ARG A 174 18.16 15.38 24.93
CA ARG A 174 17.75 16.53 25.75
C ARG A 174 16.55 16.16 26.62
N PRO A 175 16.78 15.64 27.84
CA PRO A 175 15.70 15.28 28.75
C PRO A 175 14.78 16.46 29.07
N GLN A 176 13.48 16.19 29.12
CA GLN A 176 12.49 17.19 29.52
C GLN A 176 12.66 17.57 30.98
N ARG A 177 12.72 18.87 31.25
CA ARG A 177 12.87 19.37 32.63
C ARG A 177 11.53 19.38 33.35
N ARG A 178 11.57 19.24 34.67
CA ARG A 178 10.38 19.39 35.52
C ARG A 178 9.73 20.76 35.29
N ARG A 179 8.42 20.79 34.99
CA ARG A 179 7.61 21.99 34.67
C ARG A 179 7.88 22.63 33.30
N GLU A 180 8.71 22.05 32.44
CA GLU A 180 8.83 22.48 31.06
C GLU A 180 7.61 22.02 30.25
N ARG A 181 6.97 22.94 29.53
CA ARG A 181 5.85 22.59 28.65
C ARG A 181 6.37 21.71 27.51
N GLU A 182 5.63 20.64 27.20
CA GLU A 182 6.03 19.64 26.19
C GLU A 182 6.37 20.27 24.82
N GLY A 183 5.55 21.22 24.35
CA GLY A 183 5.82 21.91 23.09
C GLY A 183 7.08 22.79 23.11
N ASP A 184 7.37 23.44 24.23
CA ASP A 184 8.60 24.24 24.39
C ASP A 184 9.84 23.33 24.48
N TRP A 185 9.69 22.20 25.18
CA TRP A 185 10.70 21.14 25.22
C TRP A 185 11.01 20.63 23.82
N PHE A 186 10.00 20.29 23.01
CA PHE A 186 10.17 19.73 21.68
C PHE A 186 10.97 20.67 20.76
N LYS A 187 10.59 21.96 20.70
CA LYS A 187 11.33 22.99 19.93
C LYS A 187 12.78 23.12 20.42
N ALA A 188 12.99 23.11 21.74
CA ALA A 188 14.33 23.22 22.31
C ALA A 188 15.18 21.96 22.08
N ALA A 189 14.56 20.77 22.04
CA ALA A 189 15.22 19.52 21.70
C ALA A 189 15.66 19.51 20.24
N LEU A 190 14.79 19.91 19.30
CA LEU A 190 15.15 20.08 17.89
C LEU A 190 16.31 21.06 17.70
N ARG A 191 16.30 22.21 18.41
CA ARG A 191 17.43 23.16 18.38
C ARG A 191 18.73 22.56 18.91
N HIS A 192 18.65 21.74 19.95
CA HIS A 192 19.81 21.11 20.57
C HIS A 192 20.50 20.13 19.61
N VAL A 193 19.73 19.39 18.81
CA VAL A 193 20.25 18.35 17.91
C VAL A 193 20.54 18.84 16.48
N GLN A 194 20.26 20.11 16.16
CA GLN A 194 20.56 20.72 14.85
C GLN A 194 21.97 20.44 14.32
N PRO A 195 23.04 20.47 15.14
CA PRO A 195 24.40 20.20 14.65
C PRO A 195 24.62 18.78 14.12
N ILE A 196 23.77 17.81 14.48
CA ILE A 196 23.91 16.40 14.10
C ILE A 196 22.78 15.89 13.19
N ALA A 197 21.65 16.59 13.14
CA ALA A 197 20.56 16.35 12.21
C ALA A 197 19.81 17.65 11.93
N SER A 198 19.86 18.13 10.68
CA SER A 198 19.24 19.41 10.32
C SER A 198 17.72 19.30 10.23
N ALA A 199 17.01 20.23 10.87
CA ALA A 199 15.54 20.28 10.76
C ALA A 199 15.03 20.61 9.35
N THR A 200 15.91 21.04 8.42
CA THR A 200 15.55 21.18 7.00
C THR A 200 15.14 19.84 6.37
N LEU A 201 15.57 18.70 6.92
CA LEU A 201 15.08 17.39 6.48
C LEU A 201 13.59 17.18 6.77
N LEU A 202 13.04 17.88 7.77
CA LEU A 202 11.61 17.87 8.06
C LEU A 202 10.84 18.81 7.14
N ALA A 203 11.46 19.94 6.78
CA ALA A 203 10.86 21.00 5.98
C ALA A 203 11.93 21.78 5.19
N PRO A 204 12.27 21.33 3.97
CA PRO A 204 13.38 21.90 3.19
C PRO A 204 13.16 23.36 2.76
N ASP A 205 11.92 23.71 2.44
CA ASP A 205 11.56 25.01 1.83
C ASP A 205 11.12 26.07 2.85
N GLU A 206 11.24 25.78 4.15
CA GLU A 206 10.73 26.63 5.23
C GLU A 206 11.84 27.48 5.86
N THR A 207 11.56 28.76 6.07
CA THR A 207 12.51 29.69 6.72
C THR A 207 12.79 29.33 8.18
N ASP A 208 11.79 28.78 8.89
CA ASP A 208 11.94 28.24 10.25
C ASP A 208 11.45 26.78 10.29
N PRO A 209 12.31 25.82 9.90
CA PRO A 209 11.94 24.41 9.86
C PRO A 209 11.56 23.83 11.23
N ILE A 210 12.08 24.39 12.33
CA ILE A 210 11.76 23.92 13.69
C ILE A 210 10.36 24.35 14.08
N GLN A 211 10.00 25.61 13.84
CA GLN A 211 8.65 26.09 14.09
C GLN A 211 7.65 25.38 13.16
N TRP A 212 8.01 25.13 11.90
CA TRP A 212 7.20 24.33 11.00
C TRP A 212 6.99 22.91 11.52
N ALA A 213 8.04 22.23 11.96
CA ALA A 213 7.94 20.87 12.50
C ALA A 213 7.05 20.84 13.75
N TYR A 214 7.19 21.82 14.63
CA TYR A 214 6.30 21.96 15.78
C TYR A 214 4.82 22.11 15.37
N THR A 215 4.52 22.99 14.41
CA THR A 215 3.13 23.22 13.99
C THR A 215 2.55 22.05 13.20
N ASN A 216 3.29 21.48 12.24
CA ASN A 216 2.73 20.50 11.31
C ASN A 216 2.88 19.05 11.78
N ILE A 217 4.03 18.68 12.35
CA ILE A 217 4.27 17.31 12.82
C ILE A 217 3.75 17.12 14.24
N TYR A 218 4.13 18.00 15.17
CA TYR A 218 3.80 17.84 16.59
C TYR A 218 2.35 18.26 16.90
N GLN A 219 1.97 19.51 16.57
CA GLN A 219 0.63 20.02 16.90
C GLN A 219 -0.46 19.45 16.01
N ARG A 220 -0.30 19.49 14.69
CA ARG A 220 -1.32 18.98 13.76
C ARG A 220 -1.28 17.47 13.72
N MET A 221 -0.22 16.87 13.15
CA MET A 221 -0.26 15.44 12.84
C MET A 221 -0.33 14.55 14.09
N ARG A 222 0.64 14.65 15.01
CA ARG A 222 0.69 13.80 16.21
C ARG A 222 -0.53 14.03 17.10
N SER A 223 -0.93 15.27 17.36
CA SER A 223 -2.04 15.51 18.28
C SER A 223 -3.38 15.08 17.69
N ASN A 224 -3.58 15.26 16.38
CA ASN A 224 -4.81 14.86 15.68
C ASN A 224 -4.90 13.33 15.47
N LEU A 225 -3.77 12.61 15.51
CA LEU A 225 -3.73 11.15 15.58
C LEU A 225 -4.08 10.61 16.98
N MET A 226 -3.78 11.37 18.03
CA MET A 226 -3.93 10.94 19.43
C MET A 226 -5.24 11.45 20.09
N HIS A 227 -5.95 12.38 19.44
CA HIS A 227 -7.14 13.02 19.97
C HIS A 227 -8.24 13.17 18.92
N ALA A 228 -9.44 12.67 19.23
CA ALA A 228 -10.61 12.74 18.36
C ALA A 228 -11.54 13.96 18.63
N LYS A 229 -10.97 15.11 19.06
CA LYS A 229 -11.80 16.27 19.47
C LYS A 229 -12.15 17.22 18.31
N ARG A 230 -11.16 17.57 17.48
CA ARG A 230 -11.25 18.52 16.34
C ARG A 230 -10.14 18.18 15.35
N ASP A 231 -10.43 18.31 14.06
CA ASP A 231 -9.46 18.11 12.95
C ASP A 231 -8.69 16.78 13.02
N TYR A 232 -9.30 15.73 13.58
CA TYR A 232 -8.65 14.46 13.87
C TYR A 232 -8.39 13.63 12.60
N HIS A 233 -7.44 12.72 12.71
CA HIS A 233 -7.11 11.78 11.64
C HIS A 233 -7.78 10.43 11.90
N LEU A 234 -8.73 10.06 11.05
CA LEU A 234 -9.35 8.73 11.10
C LEU A 234 -8.38 7.70 10.52
N PRO A 235 -8.20 6.54 11.18
CA PRO A 235 -7.58 5.40 10.55
C PRO A 235 -8.32 5.06 9.26
N GLY A 236 -7.59 4.87 8.17
CA GLY A 236 -8.18 4.52 6.88
C GLY A 236 -8.73 5.66 6.04
N ASP A 237 -8.51 6.92 6.44
CA ASP A 237 -8.96 8.09 5.68
C ASP A 237 -8.09 8.35 4.43
N GLU A 238 -8.53 7.80 3.30
CA GLU A 238 -7.88 7.97 2.00
C GLU A 238 -7.75 9.44 1.56
N ALA A 239 -8.66 10.33 1.97
CA ALA A 239 -8.56 11.74 1.60
C ALA A 239 -7.36 12.45 2.28
N ALA A 240 -6.96 11.99 3.47
CA ALA A 240 -5.82 12.52 4.20
C ALA A 240 -4.52 11.74 3.95
N ARG A 241 -4.59 10.58 3.29
CA ARG A 241 -3.49 9.62 3.13
C ARG A 241 -2.24 10.22 2.50
N ALA A 242 -2.35 10.86 1.34
CA ALA A 242 -1.18 11.40 0.63
C ALA A 242 -0.42 12.45 1.48
N LYS A 243 -1.16 13.24 2.27
CA LYS A 243 -0.55 14.21 3.22
C LYS A 243 0.16 13.48 4.37
N MET A 244 -0.42 12.39 4.85
CA MET A 244 0.13 11.56 5.92
C MET A 244 1.42 10.86 5.47
N GLU A 245 1.44 10.30 4.25
CA GLU A 245 2.63 9.67 3.64
C GLU A 245 3.78 10.66 3.47
N ARG A 246 3.52 11.86 2.92
CA ARG A 246 4.55 12.92 2.82
C ARG A 246 5.12 13.32 4.18
N SER A 247 4.27 13.48 5.19
CA SER A 247 4.71 13.80 6.55
C SER A 247 5.53 12.65 7.17
N PHE A 248 5.13 11.40 6.90
CA PHE A 248 5.82 10.20 7.36
C PHE A 248 7.24 10.10 6.77
N GLU A 249 7.37 10.39 5.48
CA GLU A 249 8.65 10.38 4.78
C GLU A 249 9.62 11.43 5.34
N SER A 250 9.19 12.68 5.50
CA SER A 250 10.02 13.73 6.10
C SER A 250 10.44 13.38 7.53
N LEU A 251 9.49 12.89 8.34
CA LEU A 251 9.75 12.46 9.72
C LEU A 251 10.81 11.35 9.77
N TRP A 252 10.77 10.42 8.81
CA TRP A 252 11.75 9.34 8.74
C TRP A 252 13.11 9.80 8.31
N ARG A 253 13.22 10.60 7.26
CA ARG A 253 14.50 11.12 6.78
C ARG A 253 15.26 11.79 7.94
N TYR A 254 14.55 12.61 8.72
CA TYR A 254 15.10 13.24 9.92
C TYR A 254 15.42 12.25 11.04
N THR A 255 14.49 11.34 11.39
CA THR A 255 14.69 10.39 12.50
C THR A 255 15.84 9.43 12.21
N ARG A 256 15.97 8.99 10.96
CA ARG A 256 17.05 8.13 10.48
C ARG A 256 18.41 8.82 10.60
N GLU A 257 18.51 10.07 10.15
CA GLU A 257 19.73 10.88 10.27
C GLU A 257 20.14 11.04 11.74
N LEU A 258 19.18 11.43 12.58
CA LEU A 258 19.41 11.62 14.01
C LEU A 258 19.82 10.31 14.70
N MET A 259 19.20 9.19 14.36
CA MET A 259 19.58 7.86 14.88
C MET A 259 20.98 7.43 14.44
N GLY A 260 21.34 7.68 13.18
CA GLY A 260 22.68 7.41 12.66
C GLY A 260 23.74 8.18 13.43
N SER A 261 23.54 9.48 13.59
CA SER A 261 24.48 10.36 14.30
C SER A 261 24.53 10.10 15.81
N ALA A 262 23.39 9.82 16.46
CA ALA A 262 23.30 9.70 17.92
C ALA A 262 23.60 8.28 18.45
N LEU A 263 23.23 7.24 17.70
CA LEU A 263 23.31 5.84 18.16
C LEU A 263 24.26 4.99 17.30
N GLY A 264 24.87 5.54 16.25
CA GLY A 264 25.65 4.75 15.29
C GLY A 264 24.80 3.78 14.45
N ALA A 265 23.47 3.91 14.50
CA ALA A 265 22.54 3.09 13.74
C ALA A 265 22.49 3.59 12.29
N SER A 266 23.40 3.09 11.45
CA SER A 266 23.36 3.33 10.02
C SER A 266 22.31 2.44 9.35
N PHE A 267 21.61 3.00 8.37
CA PHE A 267 20.72 2.27 7.48
C PHE A 267 21.37 2.31 6.11
N ASP A 268 21.49 1.16 5.46
CA ASP A 268 21.98 1.11 4.09
C ASP A 268 21.01 1.88 3.19
N GLY A 269 21.38 3.11 2.88
CA GLY A 269 20.59 4.03 2.08
C GLY A 269 20.72 3.68 0.61
N GLU A 270 20.17 2.54 0.18
CA GLU A 270 20.00 2.30 -1.25
C GLU A 270 18.83 3.19 -1.72
N SER A 271 19.16 4.41 -2.18
CA SER A 271 18.26 5.17 -3.05
C SER A 271 18.39 4.59 -4.45
N PHE A 272 17.35 3.89 -4.90
CA PHE A 272 17.32 3.35 -6.25
C PHE A 272 17.07 4.50 -7.24
N ALA A 273 17.88 4.63 -8.28
CA ALA A 273 17.61 5.61 -9.31
C ALA A 273 16.27 5.28 -10.00
N ALA A 274 15.35 6.25 -10.08
CA ALA A 274 14.04 6.05 -10.69
C ALA A 274 14.12 5.46 -12.11
N ALA A 275 15.13 5.87 -12.89
CA ALA A 275 15.37 5.32 -14.23
C ALA A 275 15.67 3.81 -14.22
N THR A 276 16.50 3.35 -13.29
CA THR A 276 16.81 1.92 -13.14
C THR A 276 15.56 1.14 -12.76
N TRP A 277 14.70 1.69 -11.89
CA TRP A 277 13.48 1.00 -11.46
C TRP A 277 12.48 0.91 -12.60
N LYS A 278 12.28 2.01 -13.35
CA LYS A 278 11.44 2.02 -14.55
C LYS A 278 11.93 0.97 -15.57
N SER A 279 13.24 0.82 -15.75
CA SER A 279 13.80 -0.22 -16.63
C SER A 279 13.48 -1.64 -16.16
N ALA A 280 13.57 -1.89 -14.85
CA ALA A 280 13.29 -3.20 -14.27
C ALA A 280 11.79 -3.54 -14.33
N VAL A 281 10.89 -2.61 -13.98
CA VAL A 281 9.44 -2.75 -14.17
C VAL A 281 9.13 -3.08 -15.61
N ARG A 282 9.67 -2.30 -16.56
CA ARG A 282 9.42 -2.51 -17.97
C ARG A 282 9.77 -3.93 -18.40
N THR A 283 10.92 -4.42 -17.98
CA THR A 283 11.37 -5.79 -18.29
C THR A 283 10.39 -6.84 -17.76
N VAL A 284 9.90 -6.68 -16.54
CA VAL A 284 8.96 -7.63 -15.92
C VAL A 284 7.58 -7.56 -16.58
N CYS A 285 7.01 -6.35 -16.68
CA CYS A 285 5.65 -6.15 -17.16
C CYS A 285 5.50 -6.38 -18.67
N GLU A 286 6.49 -6.01 -19.51
CA GLU A 286 6.43 -6.27 -20.96
C GLU A 286 6.64 -7.75 -21.31
N ALA A 287 7.29 -8.52 -20.43
CA ALA A 287 7.45 -9.97 -20.59
C ALA A 287 6.26 -10.79 -20.04
N SER A 288 5.24 -10.12 -19.49
CA SER A 288 4.10 -10.75 -18.85
C SER A 288 2.92 -10.91 -19.82
N GLU A 289 2.26 -12.07 -19.77
CA GLU A 289 0.94 -12.27 -20.40
C GLU A 289 -0.16 -12.09 -19.37
N LEU A 290 -1.11 -11.19 -19.64
CA LEU A 290 -2.28 -10.98 -18.79
C LEU A 290 -3.38 -11.97 -19.12
N VAL A 291 -3.80 -12.74 -18.11
CA VAL A 291 -4.65 -13.92 -18.31
C VAL A 291 -5.68 -14.13 -17.18
N ALA A 292 -6.83 -14.70 -17.54
CA ALA A 292 -7.84 -15.24 -16.62
C ALA A 292 -8.07 -16.73 -16.91
N THR A 293 -8.35 -17.53 -15.88
CA THR A 293 -8.58 -18.98 -16.04
C THR A 293 -9.62 -19.51 -15.06
N ASN A 294 -10.23 -20.64 -15.41
CA ASN A 294 -11.13 -21.45 -14.58
C ASN A 294 -10.40 -22.58 -13.82
N ASN A 295 -9.06 -22.58 -13.83
CA ASN A 295 -8.25 -23.60 -13.16
C ASN A 295 -8.49 -23.67 -11.64
N THR A 296 -8.99 -24.79 -11.15
CA THR A 296 -9.26 -25.02 -9.71
C THR A 296 -8.06 -25.55 -8.93
N ASN A 297 -6.97 -25.93 -9.59
CA ASN A 297 -5.78 -26.48 -8.92
C ASN A 297 -5.11 -25.40 -8.05
N GLU A 298 -4.80 -25.72 -6.80
CA GLU A 298 -4.14 -24.79 -5.88
C GLU A 298 -2.82 -24.25 -6.48
N LEU A 299 -2.61 -22.93 -6.43
CA LEU A 299 -1.35 -22.32 -6.81
C LEU A 299 -0.40 -22.36 -5.60
N PRO A 300 0.79 -22.96 -5.69
CA PRO A 300 1.71 -23.02 -4.56
C PRO A 300 2.15 -21.62 -4.09
N PRO A 301 2.41 -21.43 -2.78
CA PRO A 301 2.85 -20.14 -2.24
C PRO A 301 4.15 -19.57 -2.83
N ARG A 302 4.97 -20.42 -3.47
CA ARG A 302 6.25 -20.02 -4.10
C ARG A 302 6.12 -19.75 -5.61
N GLY A 303 4.89 -19.67 -6.11
CA GLY A 303 4.62 -19.64 -7.54
C GLY A 303 4.61 -21.05 -8.16
N GLY A 304 4.19 -21.10 -9.42
CA GLY A 304 4.05 -22.32 -10.20
C GLY A 304 3.24 -22.05 -11.46
N VAL A 305 2.91 -23.10 -12.20
CA VAL A 305 2.16 -22.98 -13.45
C VAL A 305 0.81 -22.30 -13.20
N PHE A 306 0.54 -21.21 -13.92
CA PHE A 306 -0.64 -20.37 -13.70
C PHE A 306 -1.94 -21.13 -13.95
N ALA A 307 -2.00 -21.86 -15.07
CA ALA A 307 -3.13 -22.67 -15.51
C ALA A 307 -2.66 -24.07 -15.90
N SER A 308 -3.35 -25.12 -15.45
CA SER A 308 -3.05 -26.48 -15.91
C SER A 308 -3.38 -26.61 -17.40
N PRO A 309 -2.73 -27.55 -18.14
CA PRO A 309 -2.98 -27.74 -19.57
C PRO A 309 -4.44 -28.06 -19.93
N GLU A 310 -5.22 -28.57 -18.97
CA GLU A 310 -6.63 -28.93 -19.13
C GLU A 310 -7.59 -27.77 -18.82
N SER A 311 -7.08 -26.65 -18.30
CA SER A 311 -7.89 -25.48 -17.97
C SER A 311 -8.00 -24.54 -19.15
N ASP A 312 -9.14 -23.85 -19.25
CA ASP A 312 -9.31 -22.79 -20.22
C ASP A 312 -8.60 -21.51 -19.76
N VAL A 313 -8.05 -20.78 -20.72
CA VAL A 313 -7.36 -19.51 -20.46
C VAL A 313 -7.85 -18.47 -21.45
N VAL A 314 -8.28 -17.32 -20.93
CA VAL A 314 -8.53 -16.12 -21.72
C VAL A 314 -7.34 -15.18 -21.57
N GLN A 315 -6.64 -14.94 -22.68
CA GLN A 315 -5.57 -13.95 -22.77
C GLN A 315 -6.14 -12.59 -23.16
N LEU A 316 -5.67 -11.55 -22.48
CA LEU A 316 -6.07 -10.15 -22.69
C LEU A 316 -5.05 -9.42 -23.56
N ASP A 317 -5.55 -8.48 -24.36
CA ASP A 317 -4.72 -7.63 -25.20
C ASP A 317 -4.05 -6.58 -24.29
N SER A 318 -2.74 -6.73 -24.10
CA SER A 318 -1.97 -5.93 -23.13
C SER A 318 -1.41 -4.66 -23.78
N GLY A 319 -1.50 -3.55 -23.06
CA GLY A 319 -0.93 -2.26 -23.46
C GLY A 319 0.55 -2.12 -23.13
N SER A 320 1.06 -0.89 -23.25
CA SER A 320 2.41 -0.55 -22.79
C SER A 320 2.43 -0.23 -21.31
N VAL A 321 3.59 -0.46 -20.68
CA VAL A 321 3.81 -0.08 -19.28
C VAL A 321 3.71 1.43 -19.11
N PHE A 322 2.97 1.88 -18.11
CA PHE A 322 2.87 3.28 -17.70
C PHE A 322 3.12 3.45 -16.20
N TYR A 323 3.30 4.70 -15.78
CA TYR A 323 3.68 5.08 -14.42
C TYR A 323 2.68 6.12 -13.92
N PRO A 324 1.75 5.77 -13.00
CA PRO A 324 0.76 6.72 -12.51
C PRO A 324 1.44 7.90 -11.82
N GLU A 325 1.02 9.12 -12.12
CA GLU A 325 1.68 10.35 -11.63
C GLU A 325 1.61 10.51 -10.10
N ASP A 326 0.53 10.01 -9.49
CA ASP A 326 0.27 10.11 -8.06
C ASP A 326 0.84 8.92 -7.25
N GLU A 327 1.48 7.95 -7.90
CA GLU A 327 2.00 6.73 -7.25
C GLU A 327 3.51 6.57 -7.47
N ASP A 328 4.27 6.99 -6.46
CA ASP A 328 5.73 6.88 -6.47
C ASP A 328 6.19 5.42 -6.56
N TYR A 329 7.08 5.17 -7.51
CA TYR A 329 7.65 3.85 -7.79
C TYR A 329 6.61 2.73 -8.00
N LEU A 330 5.48 3.07 -8.63
CA LEU A 330 4.53 2.11 -9.20
C LEU A 330 4.58 2.14 -10.73
N GLY A 331 4.76 0.98 -11.34
CA GLY A 331 4.64 0.81 -12.78
C GLY A 331 3.68 -0.32 -13.08
N VAL A 332 2.79 -0.09 -14.04
CA VAL A 332 1.62 -0.93 -14.32
C VAL A 332 1.48 -1.18 -15.81
N VAL A 333 0.88 -2.32 -16.14
CA VAL A 333 0.39 -2.67 -17.46
C VAL A 333 -1.08 -3.06 -17.32
N ASP A 334 -1.90 -2.51 -18.22
CA ASP A 334 -3.30 -2.88 -18.34
C ASP A 334 -3.48 -3.75 -19.57
N GLY A 335 -4.31 -4.78 -19.44
CA GLY A 335 -4.82 -5.55 -20.55
C GLY A 335 -6.33 -5.55 -20.53
N SER A 336 -6.95 -5.65 -21.70
CA SER A 336 -8.40 -5.75 -21.80
C SER A 336 -8.85 -6.75 -22.85
N CYS A 337 -10.11 -7.17 -22.72
CA CYS A 337 -10.84 -7.88 -23.75
C CYS A 337 -12.35 -7.61 -23.58
N THR A 338 -13.16 -8.12 -24.51
CA THR A 338 -14.62 -8.01 -24.37
C THR A 338 -15.11 -8.86 -23.19
N GLY A 339 -16.11 -8.37 -22.46
CA GLY A 339 -16.69 -9.12 -21.35
C GLY A 339 -17.32 -10.44 -21.81
N GLN A 340 -17.83 -10.53 -23.05
CA GLN A 340 -18.32 -11.78 -23.64
C GLN A 340 -17.25 -12.88 -23.69
N ARG A 341 -15.99 -12.54 -24.01
CA ARG A 341 -14.88 -13.52 -24.05
C ARG A 341 -14.62 -14.12 -22.67
N VAL A 342 -14.70 -13.30 -21.63
CA VAL A 342 -14.47 -13.72 -20.25
C VAL A 342 -15.70 -14.41 -19.66
N HIS A 343 -16.90 -13.96 -20.00
CA HIS A 343 -18.14 -14.65 -19.64
C HIS A 343 -18.16 -16.08 -20.16
N ALA A 344 -17.69 -16.31 -21.40
CA ALA A 344 -17.60 -17.64 -22.01
C ALA A 344 -16.64 -18.60 -21.28
N LEU A 345 -15.71 -18.09 -20.46
CA LEU A 345 -14.82 -18.90 -19.62
C LEU A 345 -15.56 -19.58 -18.46
N GLY A 346 -16.72 -19.04 -18.07
CA GLY A 346 -17.49 -19.51 -16.92
C GLY A 346 -16.89 -19.04 -15.58
N PRO A 347 -16.90 -19.88 -14.53
CA PRO A 347 -16.34 -19.54 -13.22
C PRO A 347 -14.83 -19.24 -13.29
N ILE A 348 -14.46 -17.99 -13.06
CA ILE A 348 -13.06 -17.55 -13.02
C ILE A 348 -12.53 -17.81 -11.61
N THR A 349 -11.49 -18.63 -11.51
CA THR A 349 -10.85 -18.92 -10.23
C THR A 349 -9.66 -18.03 -9.96
N ARG A 350 -9.02 -17.50 -11.01
CA ARG A 350 -7.91 -16.55 -10.89
C ARG A 350 -7.75 -15.66 -12.12
N ALA A 351 -7.20 -14.48 -11.90
CA ALA A 351 -6.79 -13.55 -12.95
C ALA A 351 -5.49 -12.84 -12.54
N GLY A 352 -4.60 -12.56 -13.50
CA GLY A 352 -3.29 -11.96 -13.22
C GLY A 352 -2.33 -12.05 -14.40
N ALA A 353 -1.05 -12.29 -14.10
CA ALA A 353 0.02 -12.37 -15.08
C ALA A 353 0.81 -13.68 -14.98
N ARG A 354 1.26 -14.18 -16.14
CA ARG A 354 2.21 -15.30 -16.25
C ARG A 354 3.38 -14.94 -17.16
N ASN A 355 4.50 -15.64 -17.01
CA ASN A 355 5.66 -15.52 -17.90
C ASN A 355 5.51 -16.39 -19.16
N ALA A 356 6.50 -16.33 -20.05
CA ALA A 356 6.54 -17.14 -21.29
C ALA A 356 6.58 -18.65 -21.05
N ASP A 357 7.06 -19.10 -19.88
CA ASP A 357 7.08 -20.52 -19.48
C ASP A 357 5.71 -20.98 -18.92
N GLY A 358 4.75 -20.07 -18.76
CA GLY A 358 3.43 -20.34 -18.22
C GLY A 358 3.33 -20.24 -16.70
N ASP A 359 4.41 -19.88 -16.01
CA ASP A 359 4.46 -19.71 -14.56
C ASP A 359 3.81 -18.39 -14.14
N ALA A 360 3.06 -18.44 -13.04
CA ALA A 360 2.43 -17.28 -12.45
C ALA A 360 3.49 -16.28 -11.95
N ILE A 361 3.37 -15.03 -12.42
CA ILE A 361 4.11 -13.88 -11.90
C ILE A 361 3.33 -13.25 -10.75
N THR A 362 2.02 -13.06 -10.95
CA THR A 362 1.07 -12.63 -9.91
C THR A 362 -0.34 -13.07 -10.26
N SER A 363 -1.19 -13.20 -9.25
CA SER A 363 -2.60 -13.56 -9.44
C SER A 363 -3.46 -13.09 -8.29
N LEU A 364 -4.66 -12.62 -8.61
CA LEU A 364 -5.77 -12.54 -7.67
C LEU A 364 -6.57 -13.84 -7.77
N VAL A 365 -6.78 -14.51 -6.64
CA VAL A 365 -7.55 -15.77 -6.55
C VAL A 365 -8.95 -15.47 -6.04
N PHE A 366 -9.96 -16.01 -6.71
CA PHE A 366 -11.36 -15.88 -6.33
C PHE A 366 -11.84 -17.20 -5.73
N GLU A 367 -12.17 -17.20 -4.44
CA GLU A 367 -12.72 -18.35 -3.72
C GLU A 367 -14.21 -18.13 -3.45
N PRO A 368 -15.14 -18.99 -3.92
CA PRO A 368 -14.95 -20.13 -4.84
C PRO A 368 -14.68 -19.75 -6.30
N ALA A 369 -15.25 -18.65 -6.81
CA ALA A 369 -15.02 -18.12 -8.15
C ALA A 369 -15.65 -16.73 -8.33
N LEU A 370 -15.20 -16.01 -9.36
CA LEU A 370 -15.84 -14.84 -9.95
C LEU A 370 -16.63 -15.28 -11.19
N LEU A 371 -17.93 -14.95 -11.23
CA LEU A 371 -18.75 -15.04 -12.43
C LEU A 371 -18.88 -13.64 -13.03
N VAL A 372 -18.44 -13.46 -14.27
CA VAL A 372 -18.64 -12.22 -15.02
C VAL A 372 -20.01 -12.28 -15.69
N GLY A 373 -20.84 -11.27 -15.48
CA GLY A 373 -22.19 -11.22 -16.06
C GLY A 373 -22.24 -10.64 -17.47
N ASP A 374 -23.35 -10.88 -18.17
CA ASP A 374 -23.56 -10.41 -19.56
C ASP A 374 -23.55 -8.89 -19.72
N SER A 375 -23.72 -8.14 -18.63
CA SER A 375 -23.70 -6.69 -18.70
C SER A 375 -22.30 -6.11 -18.85
N VAL A 376 -21.24 -6.89 -18.56
CA VAL A 376 -19.86 -6.42 -18.65
C VAL A 376 -19.47 -6.31 -20.12
N ASN A 377 -19.19 -5.09 -20.56
CA ASN A 377 -18.75 -4.79 -21.92
C ASN A 377 -17.25 -5.02 -22.08
N GLU A 378 -16.47 -4.59 -21.08
CA GLU A 378 -15.01 -4.66 -21.07
C GLU A 378 -14.52 -5.29 -19.76
N PHE A 379 -13.69 -6.32 -19.88
CA PHE A 379 -12.98 -6.92 -18.74
C PHE A 379 -11.50 -6.54 -18.83
N GLN A 380 -10.94 -6.08 -17.73
CA GLN A 380 -9.58 -5.58 -17.62
C GLN A 380 -8.80 -6.33 -16.54
N ILE A 381 -7.50 -6.48 -16.78
CA ILE A 381 -6.54 -6.88 -15.76
C ILE A 381 -5.47 -5.79 -15.70
N ARG A 382 -5.25 -5.24 -14.50
CA ARG A 382 -4.14 -4.34 -14.18
C ARG A 382 -3.13 -5.12 -13.36
N VAL A 383 -1.93 -5.29 -13.89
CA VAL A 383 -0.79 -5.86 -13.16
C VAL A 383 0.29 -4.81 -13.03
N GLY A 384 0.97 -4.78 -11.90
CA GLY A 384 2.08 -3.87 -11.71
C GLY A 384 3.09 -4.35 -10.72
N TRP A 385 4.17 -3.58 -10.63
CA TRP A 385 5.21 -3.77 -9.66
C TRP A 385 5.45 -2.46 -8.92
N ARG A 386 5.36 -2.52 -7.59
CA ARG A 386 5.68 -1.40 -6.70
C ARG A 386 7.00 -1.67 -6.01
N PHE A 387 7.93 -0.73 -6.13
CA PHE A 387 9.17 -0.81 -5.36
C PHE A 387 8.87 -0.57 -3.88
N THR A 388 9.26 -1.54 -3.08
CA THR A 388 9.31 -1.43 -1.63
C THR A 388 10.78 -1.43 -1.24
N ASN A 389 11.24 -0.40 -0.52
CA ASN A 389 12.63 -0.36 -0.08
C ASN A 389 12.77 -1.21 1.19
N PRO A 390 13.49 -2.36 1.16
CA PRO A 390 13.63 -3.22 2.34
C PRO A 390 14.48 -2.58 3.45
N VAL A 391 15.35 -1.63 3.08
CA VAL A 391 16.29 -0.95 3.99
C VAL A 391 15.90 0.50 4.29
N GLY A 392 15.02 1.08 3.48
CA GLY A 392 14.41 2.39 3.66
C GLY A 392 13.10 2.38 4.44
N ILE A 393 12.40 3.52 4.40
CA ILE A 393 11.02 3.60 4.88
C ILE A 393 10.08 2.91 3.91
N ARG A 394 9.05 2.30 4.45
CA ARG A 394 7.89 1.88 3.67
C ARG A 394 7.27 3.13 3.03
N SER A 395 7.44 3.28 1.73
CA SER A 395 6.85 4.38 0.93
C SER A 395 5.38 4.15 0.61
N HIS A 396 4.88 2.92 0.81
CA HIS A 396 3.50 2.56 0.49
C HIS A 396 2.91 1.62 1.53
N PHE A 397 1.72 1.97 2.04
CA PHE A 397 0.95 1.16 2.97
C PHE A 397 -0.22 0.51 2.22
N PRO A 398 -0.11 -0.77 1.80
CA PRO A 398 -1.24 -1.49 1.26
C PRO A 398 -2.19 -1.67 2.45
N MET A 399 -3.20 -0.81 2.57
CA MET A 399 -4.22 -1.05 3.60
C MET A 399 -4.98 -2.28 3.22
#